data_AF-A0A4Y3V8J1-F1
#
_entry.id   AF-A0A4Y3V8J1-F1
#
_cell.length_a   1.000
_cell.length_b   1.000
_cell.length_c   1.000
_cell.angle_alpha   90.00
_cell.angle_beta   90.00
_cell.angle_gamma   90.00
#
_symmetry.space_group_name_H-M   'P 1'
#
loop_
_entity.id
_entity.type
_entity.pdbx_description
1 polymer ?
#
loop_
_entity_poly.entity_id
_entity_poly.type
_entity_poly.pdbx_seq_one_letter_code
_entity_poly.pdbx_strand_id
1 'polypeptide(L)' 'MAAAGYSMSQFWPVVFPPLALVAGLLGAVTVGMAAGLYPAVRASGLPPTEALAAV' A
#
# COMPACT_ATOMS: atom_id res chain seq x y z
N MET A 1 8.95 -11.26 2.42
CA MET A 1 8.66 -12.61 2.96
C MET A 1 9.63 -13.68 2.42
N ALA A 2 10.06 -13.62 1.16
CA ALA A 2 11.05 -14.56 0.60
C ALA A 2 12.33 -14.69 1.46
N ALA A 3 12.88 -13.58 1.96
CA ALA A 3 14.08 -13.60 2.80
C ALA A 3 13.85 -14.23 4.21
N ALA A 4 12.63 -14.18 4.75
CA ALA A 4 12.28 -14.85 6.02
C ALA A 4 12.13 -16.37 5.83
N GLY A 5 11.50 -16.80 4.73
CA GLY A 5 11.43 -18.22 4.38
C GLY A 5 12.82 -18.82 4.09
N TYR A 6 13.68 -18.06 3.41
CA TYR A 6 15.04 -18.49 3.09
C TYR A 6 15.95 -18.59 4.33
N SER A 7 15.81 -17.68 5.28
CA SER A 7 16.56 -17.75 6.54
C SER A 7 16.10 -18.94 7.39
N MET A 8 14.80 -19.24 7.45
CA MET A 8 14.32 -20.48 8.08
C MET A 8 14.84 -21.75 7.39
N SER A 9 14.86 -21.81 6.06
CA SER A 9 15.39 -22.98 5.34
C SER A 9 16.89 -23.19 5.57
N GLN A 10 17.65 -22.11 5.77
CA GLN A 10 19.08 -22.17 6.10
C GLN A 10 19.38 -22.21 7.60
N PHE A 11 18.37 -22.31 8.47
CA PHE A 11 18.51 -22.26 9.93
C PHE A 11 19.22 -20.99 10.45
N TRP A 12 19.14 -19.90 9.71
CA TRP A 12 19.73 -18.62 10.10
C TRP A 12 18.75 -17.82 10.96
N PRO A 13 19.24 -17.08 11.97
CA PRO A 13 18.39 -16.24 12.80
C PRO A 13 17.65 -15.21 11.94
N VAL A 14 16.33 -15.19 12.07
CA VAL A 14 15.46 -14.27 11.34
C VAL A 14 15.44 -12.93 12.08
N VAL A 15 16.42 -12.06 11.80
CA VAL A 15 16.61 -10.77 12.50
C VAL A 15 15.88 -9.61 11.80
N PHE A 16 14.63 -9.80 11.38
CA PHE A 16 13.86 -8.67 10.82
C PHE A 16 13.43 -7.73 11.95
N PRO A 17 13.83 -6.44 11.93
CA PRO A 17 13.42 -5.48 12.94
C PRO A 17 11.90 -5.29 12.87
N PRO A 18 11.16 -5.44 13.97
CA PRO A 18 9.70 -5.22 13.98
C PRO A 18 9.33 -3.81 13.49
N LEU A 19 10.17 -2.82 13.80
CA LEU A 19 9.97 -1.43 13.37
C LEU A 19 10.06 -1.27 11.84
N ALA A 20 10.91 -2.05 11.17
CA ALA A 20 11.00 -2.02 9.70
C ALA A 20 9.74 -2.61 9.04
N LEU A 21 9.14 -3.65 9.64
CA LEU A 21 7.88 -4.21 9.17
C LEU A 21 6.72 -3.23 9.32
N VAL A 22 6.59 -2.60 10.49
CA VAL A 22 5.55 -1.61 10.76
C VAL A 22 5.73 -0.37 9.88
N ALA A 23 6.95 0.15 9.74
CA ALA A 23 7.24 1.28 8.87
C ALA A 23 6.93 0.97 7.40
N GLY A 24 7.26 -0.24 6.92
CA GLY A 24 6.92 -0.67 5.57
C GLY A 24 5.42 -0.75 5.32
N LEU A 25 4.66 -1.31 6.26
CA LEU A 25 3.19 -1.38 6.17
C LEU A 25 2.55 0.00 6.17
N LEU A 26 2.95 0.87 7.11
CA LEU A 26 2.48 2.25 7.17
C LEU A 26 2.82 3.00 5.87
N GLY A 27 4.04 2.85 5.38
CA GLY A 27 4.46 3.42 4.10
C GLY A 27 3.56 2.98 2.95
N ALA A 28 3.31 1.68 2.81
CA ALA A 28 2.42 1.15 1.77
C ALA A 28 0.99 1.70 1.86
N VAL A 29 0.43 1.77 3.08
CA VAL A 29 -0.92 2.31 3.31
C VAL A 29 -0.98 3.80 2.97
N THR A 30 -0.02 4.61 3.44
CA THR A 30 0.01 6.05 3.16
C THR A 30 0.11 6.35 1.67
N VAL A 31 0.95 5.62 0.93
CA VAL A 31 1.09 5.78 -0.52
C VAL A 31 -0.19 5.37 -1.24
N GLY A 32 -0.78 4.22 -0.89
CA GLY A 32 -2.05 3.78 -1.47
C GLY A 32 -3.19 4.77 -1.20
N MET A 33 -3.23 5.32 0.02
CA MET A 33 -4.20 6.35 0.40
C MET A 33 -4.00 7.62 -0.42
N ALA A 34 -2.77 8.13 -0.54
CA ALA A 34 -2.51 9.33 -1.35
C ALA A 34 -2.87 9.11 -2.83
N ALA A 35 -2.47 7.97 -3.39
CA ALA A 35 -2.74 7.62 -4.79
C ALA A 35 -4.23 7.42 -5.10
N GLY A 36 -5.02 6.89 -4.15
CA GLY A 36 -6.46 6.66 -4.35
C GLY A 36 -7.33 7.85 -3.93
N LEU A 37 -6.98 8.55 -2.86
CA LEU A 37 -7.79 9.64 -2.31
C LEU A 37 -7.72 10.89 -3.19
N TYR A 38 -6.55 11.21 -3.75
CA TYR A 38 -6.39 12.36 -4.65
C TYR A 38 -7.33 12.30 -5.88
N PRO A 39 -7.36 11.21 -6.69
CA PRO A 39 -8.29 11.12 -7.80
C PRO A 39 -9.74 10.99 -7.35
N ALA A 40 -10.04 10.33 -6.23
CA ALA A 40 -11.41 10.20 -5.72
C ALA A 40 -12.02 11.57 -5.34
N VAL A 41 -11.25 12.40 -4.65
CA VAL A 41 -11.67 13.77 -4.33
C VAL A 41 -11.84 14.58 -5.61
N ARG A 42 -10.92 14.44 -6.58
CA ARG A 42 -11.05 15.14 -7.86
C ARG A 42 -12.28 14.70 -8.65
N ALA A 43 -12.63 13.41 -8.62
CA ALA A 43 -13.82 12.87 -9.28
C ALA A 43 -15.12 13.30 -8.59
N SER A 44 -15.12 13.46 -7.27
CA SER A 44 -16.31 13.92 -6.53
C SER A 44 -16.77 15.34 -6.91
N GLY A 45 -15.88 16.13 -7.51
CA GLY A 45 -16.20 17.48 -8.01
C GLY A 45 -16.73 17.51 -9.45
N LEU A 46 -16.81 16.39 -10.17
CA LEU A 46 -17.32 16.35 -11.53
C LEU A 46 -18.86 16.43 -11.54
N PRO A 47 -19.46 17.19 -12.48
CA PRO A 47 -20.91 17.22 -12.63
C PRO A 47 -21.45 15.81 -12.96
N PRO A 48 -22.61 15.43 -12.40
CA PRO A 48 -23.12 14.05 -12.46
C PRO A 48 -23.36 13.52 -13.88
N THR A 49 -23.51 14.40 -14.87
CA THR A 49 -23.61 14.04 -16.29
C THR A 49 -22.30 13.52 -16.88
N GLU A 50 -21.15 14.04 -16.44
CA GLU A 50 -19.83 13.56 -16.90
C GLU A 50 -19.42 12.27 -16.18
N ALA A 51 -19.78 12.13 -14.90
CA ALA A 51 -19.57 10.89 -14.16
C ALA A 51 -20.36 9.70 -14.73
N LEU A 52 -21.56 9.94 -15.28
CA LEU A 52 -22.38 8.91 -15.92
C LEU A 52 -21.87 8.53 -17.32
N ALA A 53 -21.22 9.44 -18.05
CA ALA A 53 -20.68 9.19 -19.39
C ALA A 53 -19.32 8.46 -19.39
N ALA A 54 -18.65 8.38 -18.24
CA ALA A 54 -17.38 7.67 -18.06
C ALA A 54 -17.54 6.16 -17.76
N VAL A 55 -18.79 5.67 -17.65
CA VAL A 55 -19.17 4.24 -17.53
C VAL A 55 -19.62 3.72 -18.89
#